data_AF-A0A436RVF1-F1
#
_entry.id   AF-A0A436RVF1-F1
#
_cell.length_a   1.000
_cell.length_b   1.000
_cell.length_c   1.000
_cell.angle_alpha   90.00
_cell.angle_beta   90.00
_cell.angle_gamma   90.00
#
_symmetry.space_group_name_H-M   'P 1'
#
loop_
_entity.id
_entity.type
_entity.pdbx_description
1 polymer ?
#
loop_
_entity_poly.entity_id
_entity_poly.type
_entity_poly.pdbx_seq_one_letter_code
_entity_poly.pdbx_strand_id
1 'polypeptide(L)' 'LIRRLGNQVVSDMIGASPLKRLGAVDEVAALVLWLCSDAVSFNTGAVFDMSGGRARY' A
#
# COMPACT_ATOMS: atom_id res chain seq x y z
N LEU A 1 8.04 -10.34 -5.52
CA LEU A 1 7.41 -11.19 -4.48
C LEU A 1 6.03 -11.72 -4.91
N ILE A 2 5.06 -10.86 -5.26
CA ILE A 2 3.71 -11.29 -5.68
C ILE A 2 3.68 -12.10 -7.00
N ARG A 3 4.59 -11.82 -7.96
CA ARG A 3 4.62 -12.50 -9.27
C ARG A 3 4.87 -14.02 -9.22
N ARG A 4 5.28 -14.55 -8.05
CA ARG A 4 5.47 -16.00 -7.83
C ARG A 4 4.33 -16.63 -7.02
N LEU A 5 3.34 -15.85 -6.60
CA LEU A 5 2.14 -16.36 -5.95
C LEU A 5 1.18 -16.89 -7.02
N GLY A 6 0.54 -18.03 -6.76
CA GLY A 6 -0.52 -18.53 -7.63
C GLY A 6 -1.74 -17.60 -7.64
N ASN A 7 -2.51 -17.62 -8.72
CA ASN A 7 -3.66 -16.74 -8.94
C ASN A 7 -4.68 -16.78 -7.78
N GLN A 8 -4.91 -17.95 -7.18
CA GLN A 8 -5.83 -18.09 -6.04
C GLN A 8 -5.36 -17.26 -4.83
N VAL A 9 -4.07 -17.33 -4.49
CA VAL A 9 -3.51 -16.57 -3.37
C VAL A 9 -3.63 -15.07 -3.60
N VAL A 10 -3.39 -14.61 -4.84
CA VAL A 10 -3.57 -13.19 -5.19
C VAL A 10 -5.03 -12.78 -5.05
N SER A 11 -5.96 -13.62 -5.51
CA SER A 11 -7.40 -13.39 -5.36
C SER A 11 -7.82 -13.29 -3.90
N ASP A 12 -7.32 -14.18 -3.04
CA ASP A 12 -7.64 -14.17 -1.60
C ASP A 12 -7.12 -12.90 -0.92
N MET A 13 -5.91 -12.44 -1.29
CA MET A 13 -5.35 -11.17 -0.78
C MET A 13 -6.17 -9.95 -1.23
N ILE A 14 -6.63 -9.93 -2.48
CA ILE A 14 -7.54 -8.89 -2.99
C ILE A 14 -8.86 -8.95 -2.22
N GLY A 15 -9.42 -10.14 -2.03
CA GLY A 15 -10.65 -10.38 -1.28
C GLY A 15 -10.57 -9.95 0.19
N ALA A 16 -9.42 -10.11 0.84
CA ALA A 16 -9.20 -9.66 2.21
C ALA A 16 -9.06 -8.14 2.35
N SER A 17 -8.73 -7.43 1.26
CA SER A 17 -8.56 -5.97 1.25
C SER A 17 -9.93 -5.28 1.08
N PRO A 18 -10.28 -4.25 1.87
CA PRO A 18 -11.46 -3.42 1.65
C PRO A 18 -11.54 -2.81 0.25
N LEU A 19 -10.43 -2.34 -0.31
CA LEU A 19 -10.43 -1.72 -1.66
C LEU A 19 -10.62 -2.71 -2.82
N LYS A 20 -10.61 -4.02 -2.58
CA LYS A 20 -10.84 -5.09 -3.59
C LYS A 20 -10.00 -4.96 -4.87
N ARG A 21 -8.79 -4.41 -4.75
CA ARG A 21 -7.83 -4.32 -5.85
C ARG A 21 -6.40 -4.32 -5.33
N LEU A 22 -5.46 -4.58 -6.23
CA LEU A 22 -4.05 -4.28 -5.99
C LEU A 22 -3.82 -2.77 -6.09
N GLY A 23 -2.87 -2.27 -5.29
CA GLY A 23 -2.35 -0.92 -5.44
C GLY A 23 -1.53 -0.80 -6.73
N ALA A 24 -1.54 0.38 -7.33
CA ALA A 24 -0.69 0.72 -8.46
C ALA A 24 0.66 1.29 -7.98
N VAL A 25 1.69 1.16 -8.81
CA VAL A 25 3.02 1.71 -8.52
C VAL A 25 2.96 3.23 -8.37
N ASP A 26 2.11 3.89 -9.15
CA ASP A 26 1.95 5.35 -9.12
C ASP A 26 1.34 5.84 -7.80
N GLU A 27 0.49 5.03 -7.14
CA GLU A 27 -0.06 5.36 -5.82
C GLU A 27 1.03 5.31 -4.74
N VAL A 28 1.94 4.33 -4.83
CA VAL A 28 3.13 4.25 -3.96
C VAL A 28 4.04 5.44 -4.19
N ALA A 29 4.33 5.76 -5.45
CA ALA A 29 5.18 6.88 -5.82
C ALA A 29 4.60 8.22 -5.32
N ALA A 30 3.28 8.42 -5.46
CA ALA A 30 2.61 9.62 -4.99
C ALA A 30 2.73 9.80 -3.46
N LEU A 31 2.54 8.72 -2.66
CA LEU A 31 2.74 8.80 -1.21
C LEU A 31 4.18 9.16 -0.87
N VAL A 32 5.16 8.51 -1.52
CA VAL A 32 6.59 8.79 -1.28
C VAL A 32 6.93 10.23 -1.63
N LEU A 33 6.46 10.73 -2.77
CA LEU A 33 6.69 12.13 -3.18
C LEU A 33 6.10 13.11 -2.17
N TRP A 34 4.89 12.84 -1.65
CA TRP A 34 4.32 13.66 -0.58
C TRP A 34 5.16 13.61 0.69
N LEU A 35 5.63 12.42 1.09
CA LEU A 35 6.50 12.24 2.27
C LEU A 35 7.86 12.95 2.15
N CYS A 36 8.36 13.11 0.93
CA CYS A 36 9.60 13.84 0.64
C CYS A 36 9.40 15.34 0.41
N SER A 37 8.19 15.86 0.59
CA SER A 37 7.87 17.27 0.38
C SER A 37 7.85 18.09 1.67
N ASP A 38 7.91 19.41 1.55
CA ASP A 38 7.80 20.34 2.69
C ASP A 38 6.43 20.29 3.39
N ALA A 39 5.42 19.71 2.74
CA ALA A 39 4.07 19.57 3.29
C ALA A 39 4.03 18.70 4.56
N VAL A 40 5.06 17.90 4.81
CA VAL A 40 5.19 17.04 5.99
C VAL A 40 6.48 17.31 6.77
N SER A 41 6.97 18.55 6.77
CA SER A 41 8.25 18.93 7.41
C SER A 41 8.36 18.64 8.91
N PHE A 42 7.24 18.37 9.60
CA PHE A 42 7.21 17.98 11.01
C PHE A 42 6.91 16.49 11.24
N ASN A 43 6.91 15.66 10.19
CA ASN A 43 6.73 14.22 10.30
C ASN A 43 8.08 13.49 10.27
N THR A 44 8.31 12.60 11.23
CA THR A 44 9.45 11.67 11.23
C THR A 44 9.12 10.44 12.07
N GLY A 45 9.75 9.30 11.77
CA GLY A 45 9.58 8.05 12.52
C GLY A 45 8.21 7.35 12.39
N ALA A 46 7.32 7.86 11.52
CA ALA A 46 6.01 7.26 11.29
C ALA A 46 6.06 6.12 10.25
N VAL A 47 5.12 5.17 10.37
CA VAL A 47 4.88 4.12 9.37
C VAL A 47 3.53 4.40 8.71
N PHE A 48 3.54 4.56 7.39
CA PHE A 48 2.32 4.80 6.60
C PHE A 48 1.92 3.49 5.92
N ASP A 49 0.78 2.93 6.33
CA ASP A 49 0.23 1.71 5.73
C ASP A 49 -0.40 2.00 4.36
N MET A 50 0.00 1.22 3.35
CA MET A 50 -0.60 1.22 2.01
C MET A 50 -1.14 -0.18 1.66
N SER A 51 -1.93 -0.75 2.56
CA SER A 51 -2.46 -2.11 2.38
C SER A 51 -3.80 -2.17 1.63
N GLY A 52 -4.36 -1.03 1.24
CA GLY A 52 -5.74 -0.95 0.76
C GLY A 52 -6.76 -1.37 1.84
N GLY A 53 -6.39 -1.21 3.11
CA GLY A 53 -7.16 -1.57 4.30
C GLY A 53 -7.05 -3.04 4.73
N ARG A 54 -6.12 -3.81 4.14
CA ARG A 54 -5.92 -5.23 4.47
C ARG A 54 -5.24 -5.44 5.82
N ALA A 55 -4.34 -4.52 6.21
CA ALA A 55 -3.65 -4.60 7.48
C ALA A 55 -4.66 -4.56 8.64
N ARG A 56 -4.45 -5.44 9.61
CA ARG A 56 -5.20 -5.48 10.88
C ARG A 56 -4.16 -5.28 11.97
N TYR A 57 -4.22 -4.12 12.61
CA TYR A 57 -3.41 -3.73 13.76
C TYR A 57 -4.34 -3.37 14.92
#